data_AF-A0A5C8BZ08-F1
#
_entry.id   AF-A0A5C8BZ08-F1
#
_cell.length_a   1.000
_cell.length_b   1.000
_cell.length_c   1.000
_cell.angle_alpha   90.00
_cell.angle_beta   90.00
_cell.angle_gamma   90.00
#
_symmetry.space_group_name_H-M   'P 1'
#
loop_
_entity.id
_entity.type
_entity.pdbx_description
1 polymer ?
#
loop_
_entity_poly.entity_id
_entity_poly.type
_entity_poly.pdbx_seq_one_letter_code
_entity_poly.pdbx_strand_id
1 'polypeptide(L)'
;MAQLTVNEDGHIVITDQEQSLVYTGTTVSLSDGRIIRHESRGGEMTSVASASVGSVYVEISHLGHGPKGGELVLVATFTDGSTAVALGGLVVDEIPEVVEESWPAAVDLALGLITDATVDSGTKEEIEDFHQRLLAVLYG
;
A
#
# COMPACT_ATOMS: atom_id res chain seq x y z
N MET A 1 -22.12 -8.30 1.65
CA MET A 1 -21.92 -6.91 1.18
C MET A 1 -20.49 -6.63 1.49
N ALA A 2 -19.72 -6.30 0.45
CA ALA A 2 -18.32 -6.01 0.60
C ALA A 2 -18.11 -4.80 1.51
N GLN A 3 -17.16 -4.90 2.42
CA GLN A 3 -16.81 -3.83 3.34
C GLN A 3 -15.30 -3.70 3.42
N LEU A 4 -14.82 -2.46 3.44
CA LEU A 4 -13.45 -2.10 3.80
C LEU A 4 -13.49 -1.38 5.14
N THR A 5 -12.61 -1.79 6.06
CA THR A 5 -12.44 -1.16 7.38
C THR A 5 -10.97 -1.01 7.72
N VAL A 6 -10.66 -0.07 8.60
CA VAL A 6 -9.37 0.01 9.28
C VAL A 6 -9.59 -0.50 10.71
N ASN A 7 -8.85 -1.51 11.13
CA ASN A 7 -8.98 -2.07 12.48
C ASN A 7 -8.23 -1.22 13.53
N GLU A 8 -8.31 -1.60 14.80
CA GLU A 8 -7.64 -0.88 15.91
C GLU A 8 -6.11 -0.84 15.79
N ASP A 9 -5.51 -1.78 15.07
CA ASP A 9 -4.06 -1.85 14.80
C ASP A 9 -3.66 -1.01 13.57
N GLY A 10 -4.61 -0.35 12.89
CA GLY A 10 -4.36 0.39 11.64
C GLY A 10 -4.30 -0.50 10.39
N HIS A 11 -4.62 -1.79 10.50
CA HIS A 11 -4.66 -2.69 9.36
C HIS A 11 -5.93 -2.49 8.53
N ILE A 12 -5.78 -2.56 7.21
CA ILE A 12 -6.91 -2.50 6.29
C ILE A 12 -7.47 -3.90 6.11
N VAL A 13 -8.77 -4.05 6.35
CA VAL A 13 -9.49 -5.32 6.28
C VAL A 13 -10.60 -5.20 5.25
N ILE A 14 -10.57 -6.07 4.25
CA ILE A 14 -11.65 -6.23 3.26
C ILE A 14 -12.37 -7.54 3.57
N THR A 15 -13.70 -7.50 3.65
CA THR A 15 -14.53 -8.71 3.86
C THR A 15 -15.69 -8.77 2.90
N ASP A 16 -15.96 -9.95 2.33
CA ASP A 16 -17.21 -10.26 1.62
C ASP A 16 -17.45 -11.77 1.58
N GLN A 17 -18.70 -12.22 1.71
CA GLN A 17 -19.12 -13.62 1.56
C GLN A 17 -18.22 -14.64 2.31
N GLU A 18 -17.97 -14.41 3.60
CA GLU A 18 -17.07 -15.22 4.47
C GLU A 18 -15.58 -15.19 4.09
N GLN A 19 -15.21 -14.49 3.03
CA GLN A 19 -13.83 -14.26 2.64
C GLN A 19 -13.31 -12.96 3.26
N SER A 20 -12.03 -12.95 3.57
CA SER A 20 -11.37 -11.76 4.07
C SER A 20 -9.96 -11.61 3.52
N LEU A 21 -9.52 -10.36 3.51
CA LEU A 21 -8.15 -9.96 3.24
C LEU A 21 -7.74 -8.95 4.30
N VAL A 22 -6.53 -9.14 4.84
CA VAL A 22 -5.90 -8.22 5.79
C VAL A 22 -4.61 -7.67 5.18
N TYR A 23 -4.49 -6.36 5.18
CA TYR A 23 -3.35 -5.62 4.68
C TYR A 23 -2.71 -4.79 5.80
N THR A 24 -1.38 -4.90 5.89
CA THR A 24 -0.56 -4.32 6.98
C THR A 24 0.50 -3.33 6.47
N GLY A 25 0.30 -2.81 5.25
CA GLY A 25 1.31 -2.03 4.54
C GLY A 25 2.39 -2.87 3.84
N THR A 26 2.73 -4.03 4.41
CA THR A 26 3.89 -4.83 4.01
C THR A 26 3.57 -6.30 3.74
N THR A 27 2.41 -6.75 4.22
CA THR A 27 1.88 -8.10 4.06
C THR A 27 0.41 -8.02 3.72
N VAL A 28 -0.01 -8.85 2.76
CA VAL A 28 -1.42 -9.17 2.49
C VAL A 28 -1.67 -10.62 2.91
N SER A 29 -2.68 -10.85 3.74
CA SER A 29 -3.10 -12.19 4.16
C SER A 29 -4.53 -12.44 3.73
N LEU A 30 -4.77 -13.55 3.02
CA LEU A 30 -6.10 -13.96 2.57
C LEU A 30 -6.67 -15.05 3.48
N SER A 31 -8.00 -15.11 3.58
CA SER A 31 -8.71 -16.11 4.38
C SER A 31 -8.48 -17.56 3.93
N ASP A 32 -8.01 -17.78 2.69
CA ASP A 32 -7.63 -19.10 2.17
C ASP A 32 -6.20 -19.54 2.59
N GLY A 33 -5.51 -18.72 3.39
CA GLY A 33 -4.17 -18.99 3.90
C GLY A 33 -3.04 -18.47 3.03
N ARG A 34 -3.32 -17.90 1.84
CA ARG A 34 -2.29 -17.25 1.01
C ARG A 34 -1.77 -15.98 1.68
N ILE A 35 -0.46 -15.77 1.57
CA ILE A 35 0.24 -14.63 2.15
C ILE A 35 1.17 -14.03 1.08
N ILE A 36 0.97 -12.75 0.76
CA ILE A 36 1.78 -11.99 -0.19
C ILE A 36 2.63 -10.98 0.60
N ARG A 37 3.94 -10.97 0.34
CA ARG A 37 4.91 -10.10 1.02
C ARG A 37 6.00 -9.66 0.04
N HIS A 38 6.69 -8.58 0.40
CA HIS A 38 7.93 -8.20 -0.26
C HIS A 38 8.99 -9.33 -0.20
N GLU A 39 9.81 -9.46 -1.26
CA GLU A 39 10.82 -10.54 -1.40
C GLU A 39 11.78 -10.58 -0.21
N SER A 40 12.24 -9.41 0.25
CA SER A 40 13.13 -9.30 1.43
C SER A 40 12.51 -9.80 2.73
N ARG A 41 11.21 -10.15 2.74
CA ARG A 41 10.45 -10.64 3.89
C ARG A 41 9.93 -12.08 3.72
N GLY A 42 10.36 -12.82 2.69
CA GLY A 42 10.21 -14.27 2.60
C GLY A 42 8.81 -14.81 2.24
N GLY A 43 8.01 -14.06 1.46
CA GLY A 43 6.72 -14.52 0.91
C GLY A 43 6.81 -15.08 -0.51
N GLU A 44 5.66 -15.43 -1.12
CA GLU A 44 5.58 -15.75 -2.55
C GLU A 44 5.92 -14.50 -3.38
N MET A 45 6.97 -14.59 -4.20
CA MET A 45 7.52 -13.49 -4.98
C MET A 45 6.58 -13.10 -6.13
N THR A 46 6.08 -11.86 -6.12
CA THR A 46 5.51 -11.25 -7.33
C THR A 46 5.60 -9.72 -7.29
N SER A 47 5.93 -9.10 -8.42
CA SER A 47 5.90 -7.64 -8.58
C SER A 47 4.47 -7.11 -8.60
N VAL A 48 3.52 -7.95 -9.03
CA VAL A 48 2.07 -7.68 -9.01
C VAL A 48 1.33 -8.98 -8.70
N ALA A 49 0.40 -8.95 -7.76
CA ALA A 49 -0.51 -10.04 -7.47
C ALA A 49 -1.95 -9.59 -7.67
N SER A 50 -2.86 -10.53 -7.86
CA SER A 50 -4.28 -10.25 -7.72
C SER A 50 -5.00 -11.36 -6.98
N ALA A 51 -6.11 -10.99 -6.35
CA ALA A 51 -6.98 -11.89 -5.64
C ALA A 51 -8.43 -11.42 -5.71
N SER A 52 -9.33 -12.29 -5.26
CA SER A 52 -10.73 -11.94 -5.06
C SER A 52 -11.12 -12.17 -3.61
N VAL A 53 -11.92 -11.25 -3.07
CA VAL A 53 -12.53 -11.35 -1.75
C VAL A 53 -14.03 -11.23 -1.95
N GLY A 54 -14.72 -12.37 -2.01
CA GLY A 54 -16.09 -12.48 -2.46
C GLY A 54 -16.24 -11.87 -3.85
N SER A 55 -16.98 -10.77 -3.94
CA SER A 55 -17.18 -10.02 -5.18
C SER A 55 -16.19 -8.87 -5.41
N VAL A 56 -15.22 -8.65 -4.51
CA VAL A 56 -14.21 -7.60 -4.63
C VAL A 56 -13.00 -8.13 -5.40
N TYR A 57 -12.58 -7.42 -6.45
CA TYR A 57 -11.30 -7.67 -7.10
C TYR A 57 -10.21 -6.85 -6.40
N VAL A 58 -9.08 -7.49 -6.09
CA VAL A 58 -7.97 -6.85 -5.39
C VAL A 58 -6.70 -7.02 -6.22
N GLU A 59 -6.05 -5.91 -6.56
CA GLU A 59 -4.72 -5.86 -7.15
C GLU A 59 -3.70 -5.41 -6.10
N ILE A 60 -2.53 -6.03 -6.10
CA ILE A 60 -1.45 -5.77 -5.16
C ILE A 60 -0.19 -5.52 -5.97
N SER A 61 0.40 -4.35 -5.86
CA SER A 61 1.55 -3.95 -6.69
C SER A 61 2.70 -3.50 -5.81
N HIS A 62 3.92 -3.87 -6.18
CA HIS A 62 5.12 -3.40 -5.50
C HIS A 62 5.66 -2.14 -6.19
N LEU A 63 5.81 -1.03 -5.44
CA LEU A 63 6.32 0.24 -6.00
C LEU A 63 7.84 0.39 -5.94
N GLY A 64 8.55 -0.58 -5.37
CA GLY A 64 10.00 -0.52 -5.15
C GLY A 64 10.35 -0.39 -3.68
N HIS A 65 11.64 -0.22 -3.39
CA HIS A 65 12.12 0.03 -2.04
C HIS A 65 11.89 1.50 -1.71
N GLY A 66 10.81 1.84 -1.03
CA GLY A 66 10.66 3.14 -0.39
C GLY A 66 11.03 3.09 1.10
N PRO A 67 10.68 4.15 1.85
CA PRO A 67 11.26 4.45 3.16
C PRO A 67 11.11 3.37 4.24
N LYS A 68 10.04 2.57 4.20
CA LYS A 68 9.83 1.45 5.14
C LYS A 68 10.11 0.07 4.53
N GLY A 69 10.80 0.03 3.39
CA GLY A 69 11.42 -1.17 2.84
C GLY A 69 10.50 -2.05 1.99
N GLY A 70 9.67 -1.44 1.15
CA GLY A 70 8.87 -2.15 0.14
C GLY A 70 7.40 -1.86 0.31
N GLU A 71 6.88 -0.92 -0.48
CA GLU A 71 5.49 -0.51 -0.44
C GLU A 71 4.69 -1.40 -1.37
N LEU A 72 3.89 -2.28 -0.75
CA LEU A 72 2.80 -2.91 -1.46
C LEU A 72 1.68 -1.88 -1.54
N VAL A 73 1.19 -1.58 -2.72
CA VAL A 73 -0.09 -0.89 -2.89
C VAL A 73 -1.15 -1.93 -3.10
N LEU A 74 -2.28 -1.75 -2.43
CA LEU A 74 -3.46 -2.55 -2.67
C LEU A 74 -4.55 -1.67 -3.29
N VAL A 75 -5.11 -2.11 -4.41
CA VAL A 75 -6.26 -1.47 -5.06
C VAL A 75 -7.42 -2.46 -5.01
N ALA A 76 -8.50 -2.08 -4.33
CA ALA A 76 -9.72 -2.86 -4.24
C ALA A 76 -10.79 -2.25 -5.13
N THR A 77 -11.32 -3.03 -6.08
CA THR A 77 -12.42 -2.64 -6.96
C THR A 77 -13.69 -3.35 -6.55
N PHE A 78 -14.69 -2.58 -6.14
CA PHE A 78 -16.00 -3.06 -5.72
C PHE A 78 -16.94 -3.25 -6.91
N THR A 79 -18.02 -4.00 -6.70
CA THR A 79 -18.99 -4.33 -7.77
C THR A 79 -19.76 -3.12 -8.30
N ASP A 80 -19.84 -2.04 -7.54
CA ASP A 80 -20.42 -0.77 -7.97
C ASP A 80 -19.46 0.08 -8.83
N GLY A 81 -18.24 -0.43 -9.08
CA GLY A 81 -17.19 0.24 -9.83
C GLY A 81 -16.35 1.21 -9.02
N SER A 82 -16.66 1.41 -7.73
CA SER A 82 -15.82 2.21 -6.84
C SER A 82 -14.48 1.51 -6.58
N THR A 83 -13.45 2.30 -6.31
CA THR A 83 -12.11 1.82 -5.97
C THR A 83 -11.67 2.38 -4.62
N ALA A 84 -10.97 1.57 -3.85
CA ALA A 84 -10.25 2.02 -2.67
C ALA A 84 -8.77 1.66 -2.84
N VAL A 85 -7.90 2.58 -2.47
CA VAL A 85 -6.44 2.41 -2.59
C VAL A 85 -5.85 2.39 -1.20
N ALA A 86 -5.04 1.39 -0.91
CA ALA A 86 -4.31 1.23 0.34
C ALA A 86 -2.82 1.38 0.05
N LEU A 87 -2.20 2.35 0.71
CA LEU A 87 -0.80 2.70 0.51
C LEU A 87 -0.02 2.43 1.80
N GLY A 88 0.97 1.56 1.71
CA GLY A 88 1.65 1.03 2.89
C GLY A 88 2.98 1.69 3.10
N GLY A 89 3.22 2.25 4.28
CA GLY A 89 4.58 2.58 4.73
C GLY A 89 5.36 3.61 3.91
N LEU A 90 4.69 4.45 3.11
CA LEU A 90 5.32 5.46 2.25
C LEU A 90 5.98 6.61 3.01
N VAL A 91 5.50 6.95 4.20
CA VAL A 91 5.97 8.08 4.98
C VAL A 91 6.62 7.61 6.27
N VAL A 92 7.78 8.21 6.58
CA VAL A 92 8.49 8.10 7.86
C VAL A 92 8.52 9.47 8.51
N ASP A 93 8.41 9.52 9.85
CA ASP A 93 8.42 10.78 10.60
C ASP A 93 9.76 11.51 10.45
N GLU A 94 10.85 10.73 10.54
CA GLU A 94 12.22 11.21 10.41
C GLU A 94 12.82 10.73 9.08
N ILE A 95 13.24 11.69 8.25
CA ILE A 95 13.95 11.39 7.01
C ILE A 95 15.40 11.14 7.35
N PRO A 96 15.97 9.96 6.99
CA PRO A 96 17.36 9.66 7.25
C PRO A 96 18.29 10.61 6.48
N GLU A 97 19.50 10.81 6.99
CA GLU A 97 20.53 11.61 6.31
C GLU A 97 20.93 11.05 4.94
N VAL A 98 20.71 9.74 4.74
CA VAL A 98 20.94 9.05 3.46
C VAL A 98 19.62 8.50 2.96
N VAL A 99 19.19 8.99 1.80
CA VAL A 99 17.99 8.54 1.10
C VAL A 99 18.43 7.68 -0.10
N GLU A 100 17.84 6.50 -0.28
CA GLU A 100 18.10 5.70 -1.48
C GLU A 100 17.42 6.34 -2.70
N GLU A 101 18.08 6.28 -3.86
CA GLU A 101 17.58 6.88 -5.11
C GLU A 101 16.22 6.32 -5.55
N SER A 102 15.82 5.12 -5.08
CA SER A 102 14.53 4.53 -5.39
C SER A 102 13.37 5.12 -4.60
N TRP A 103 13.62 5.79 -3.47
CA TRP A 103 12.55 6.28 -2.57
C TRP A 103 11.67 7.35 -3.22
N PRO A 104 12.22 8.41 -3.87
CA PRO A 104 11.39 9.40 -4.54
C PRO A 104 10.53 8.78 -5.64
N ALA A 105 11.07 7.81 -6.40
CA ALA A 105 10.31 7.16 -7.47
C ALA A 105 9.11 6.36 -6.92
N ALA A 106 9.30 5.64 -5.80
CA ALA A 106 8.22 4.93 -5.14
C ALA A 106 7.13 5.90 -4.62
N VAL A 107 7.54 7.04 -4.04
CA VAL A 107 6.61 8.08 -3.55
C VAL A 107 5.89 8.78 -4.71
N ASP A 108 6.57 9.09 -5.81
CA ASP A 108 5.98 9.70 -7.01
C ASP A 108 4.92 8.80 -7.65
N LEU A 109 5.19 7.49 -7.76
CA LEU A 109 4.22 6.50 -8.21
C LEU A 109 3.00 6.44 -7.28
N ALA A 110 3.22 6.48 -5.96
CA ALA A 110 2.14 6.47 -5.00
C ALA A 110 1.26 7.73 -5.09
N LEU A 111 1.86 8.92 -5.27
CA LEU A 111 1.14 10.18 -5.48
C LEU A 111 0.18 10.10 -6.68
N GLY A 112 0.59 9.40 -7.75
CA GLY A 112 -0.24 9.15 -8.93
C GLY A 112 -1.45 8.23 -8.69
N LEU A 113 -1.47 7.48 -7.58
CA LEU A 113 -2.51 6.52 -7.22
C LEU A 113 -3.48 7.05 -6.15
N ILE A 114 -3.17 8.19 -5.52
CA ILE A 114 -4.02 8.78 -4.48
C ILE A 114 -5.35 9.26 -5.08
N THR A 115 -6.42 8.75 -4.51
CA THR A 115 -7.81 9.19 -4.69
C THR A 115 -8.43 9.64 -3.35
N ASP A 116 -9.61 10.25 -3.38
CA ASP A 116 -10.36 10.59 -2.16
C ASP A 116 -10.73 9.37 -1.28
N ALA A 117 -10.70 8.16 -1.87
CA ALA A 117 -10.97 6.89 -1.20
C ALA A 117 -9.68 6.16 -0.76
N THR A 118 -8.54 6.84 -0.81
CA THR A 118 -7.27 6.28 -0.33
C THR A 118 -7.31 6.13 1.19
N VAL A 119 -6.91 4.96 1.66
CA VAL A 119 -6.82 4.60 3.06
C VAL A 119 -5.36 4.32 3.39
N ASP A 120 -4.91 4.81 4.55
CA ASP A 120 -3.51 4.72 5.01
C ASP A 120 -2.52 5.53 4.15
N SER A 121 -1.29 5.75 4.65
CA SER A 121 -0.18 6.62 4.13
C SER A 121 -0.20 8.12 4.43
N GLY A 122 -1.23 8.62 5.12
CA GLY A 122 -1.42 10.05 5.37
C GLY A 122 -2.27 10.73 4.30
N THR A 123 -2.46 12.03 4.44
CA THR A 123 -3.12 12.88 3.45
C THR A 123 -2.22 13.08 2.23
N LYS A 124 -2.83 13.45 1.09
CA LYS A 124 -2.08 13.80 -0.12
C LYS A 124 -1.02 14.88 0.15
N GLU A 125 -1.38 15.91 0.90
CA GLU A 125 -0.49 17.01 1.27
C GLU A 125 0.71 16.52 2.09
N GLU A 126 0.49 15.67 3.09
CA GLU A 126 1.58 15.07 3.89
C GLU A 126 2.56 14.25 3.03
N ILE A 127 2.05 13.53 2.03
CA ILE A 127 2.88 12.71 1.12
C ILE A 127 3.64 13.60 0.13
N GLU A 128 3.01 14.67 -0.38
CA GLU A 128 3.68 15.66 -1.24
C GLU A 128 4.79 16.39 -0.49
N ASP A 129 4.54 16.83 0.75
CA ASP A 129 5.54 17.47 1.60
C ASP A 129 6.70 16.53 1.92
N PHE A 130 6.39 15.26 2.23
CA PHE A 130 7.39 14.23 2.43
C PHE A 130 8.26 14.03 1.17
N HIS A 131 7.64 13.97 -0.01
CA HIS A 131 8.35 13.85 -1.28
C HIS A 131 9.33 15.02 -1.50
N GLN A 132 8.91 16.26 -1.24
CA GLN A 132 9.77 17.43 -1.37
C GLN A 132 10.99 17.37 -0.43
N ARG A 133 10.79 16.90 0.80
CA ARG A 133 11.89 16.75 1.77
C ARG A 133 12.88 15.67 1.33
N LEU A 134 12.43 14.56 0.72
CA LEU A 134 13.33 13.55 0.14
C LEU A 134 14.19 14.12 -0.99
N LEU A 135 13.58 14.87 -1.91
CA LEU A 135 14.30 15.51 -3.02
C LEU A 135 15.34 16.52 -2.52
N ALA A 136 15.04 17.26 -1.45
CA ALA A 136 15.97 18.19 -0.83
C ALA A 136 17.22 17.49 -0.27
N VAL A 137 17.10 16.28 0.29
CA VAL A 137 18.26 15.51 0.78
C VAL A 137 19.12 14.99 -0.37
N LEU A 138 18.51 14.58 -1.49
CA LEU A 138 19.24 14.03 -2.63
C LEU A 138 19.94 15.08 -3.50
N TYR A 139 19.36 16.29 -3.59
CA TYR A 139 19.77 17.29 -4.57
C TYR A 139 20.11 18.68 -3.98
N GLY A 140 19.91 18.89 -2.68
CA GLY A 140 20.19 20.14 -1.97
C GLY A 140 21.55 20.16 -1.28
#